data_AF-A0A4Y2AA08-F1
#
_entry.id   AF-A0A4Y2AA08-F1
#
_cell.length_a   1.000
_cell.length_b   1.000
_cell.length_c   1.000
_cell.angle_alpha   90.00
_cell.angle_beta   90.00
_cell.angle_gamma   90.00
#
_symmetry.space_group_name_H-M   'P 1'
#
loop_
_entity.id
_entity.type
_entity.pdbx_description
1 polymer ?
#
loop_
_entity_poly.entity_id
_entity_poly.type
_entity_poly.pdbx_seq_one_letter_code
_entity_poly.pdbx_strand_id
1 'polypeptide(L)'
;MRKKVTSEIIHDFRTISQHILNAFIYEKPRERYVALKGTFKSGKTSFASAWCQLLEGTNINVNVDKGRLPFYLGQAIGKIFILFDDVKGRSLGSENLHSGPGFANLDDLRDHIDGHVEVQ
;
A
#
# COMPACT_ATOMS: atom_id res chain seq x y z
N MET A 1 24.30 8.55 -22.35
CA MET A 1 23.55 9.67 -21.73
C MET A 1 22.67 9.11 -20.61
N ARG A 2 23.14 9.10 -19.36
CA ARG A 2 22.38 8.58 -18.20
C ARG A 2 21.28 9.59 -17.86
N LYS A 3 20.01 9.24 -18.09
CA LYS A 3 18.88 10.05 -17.61
C LYS A 3 18.92 10.04 -16.08
N LYS A 4 19.18 11.21 -15.48
CA LYS A 4 18.91 11.45 -14.06
C LYS A 4 17.39 11.30 -13.86
N VAL A 5 16.97 10.15 -13.37
CA VAL A 5 15.62 9.96 -12.83
C VAL A 5 15.68 10.45 -11.40
N THR A 6 15.41 11.73 -11.18
CA THR A 6 15.11 12.26 -9.85
C THR A 6 13.73 11.75 -9.45
N SER A 7 13.67 10.52 -8.94
CA SER A 7 12.49 9.98 -8.30
C SER A 7 12.37 10.63 -6.92
N GLU A 8 11.30 11.38 -6.68
CA GLU A 8 11.02 12.16 -5.47
C GLU A 8 11.23 11.36 -4.15
N ILE A 9 11.17 10.03 -4.18
CA ILE A 9 11.41 9.16 -3.03
C ILE A 9 12.87 9.12 -2.56
N ILE A 10 13.85 9.38 -3.44
CA ILE A 10 15.28 9.29 -3.05
C ILE A 10 15.62 10.34 -1.97
N HIS A 11 14.92 11.48 -1.96
CA HIS A 11 15.18 12.53 -0.98
C HIS A 11 14.74 12.17 0.44
N ASP A 12 13.69 11.35 0.58
CA ASP A 12 13.10 10.97 1.87
C ASP A 12 13.25 9.49 2.22
N PHE A 13 14.09 8.76 1.47
CA PHE A 13 14.27 7.30 1.62
C PHE A 13 14.48 6.88 3.08
N ARG A 14 15.36 7.57 3.80
CA ARG A 14 15.67 7.25 5.22
C ARG A 14 14.44 7.42 6.10
N THR A 15 13.75 8.55 5.97
CA THR A 15 12.59 8.90 6.77
C THR A 15 11.45 7.91 6.53
N ILE A 16 11.11 7.66 5.27
CA ILE A 16 10.04 6.72 4.90
C ILE A 16 10.39 5.30 5.33
N SER A 17 11.64 4.86 5.14
CA SER A 17 12.12 3.55 5.61
C SER A 17 11.98 3.40 7.12
N GLN A 18 12.30 4.45 7.89
CA GLN A 18 12.14 4.44 9.34
C GLN A 18 10.67 4.33 9.74
N HIS A 19 9.76 5.01 9.03
CA HIS A 19 8.33 4.87 9.29
C HIS A 19 7.82 3.45 9.01
N ILE A 20 8.26 2.83 7.91
CA ILE A 20 7.90 1.44 7.58
C ILE A 20 8.42 0.49 8.65
N LEU A 21 9.70 0.62 9.06
CA LEU A 21 10.30 -0.19 10.12
C LEU A 21 9.56 -0.03 11.46
N ASN A 22 9.24 1.21 11.84
CA ASN A 22 8.54 1.47 13.09
C ASN A 22 7.12 0.88 13.08
N ALA A 23 6.38 1.07 11.97
CA ALA A 23 5.04 0.51 11.81
C ALA A 23 5.06 -1.03 11.89
N PHE A 24 6.06 -1.66 11.27
CA PHE A 24 6.26 -3.11 11.27
C PHE A 24 6.69 -3.67 12.64
N ILE A 25 7.67 -3.03 13.32
CA ILE A 25 8.23 -3.54 14.58
C ILE A 25 7.29 -3.32 15.75
N TYR A 26 6.69 -2.13 15.86
CA TYR A 26 5.89 -1.78 17.04
C TYR A 26 4.42 -2.18 16.92
N GLU A 27 3.91 -2.33 15.70
CA GLU A 27 2.56 -2.84 15.43
C GLU A 27 1.45 -2.15 16.25
N LYS A 28 1.60 -0.86 16.56
CA LYS A 28 0.60 -0.13 17.35
C LYS A 28 -0.71 0.00 16.55
N PRO A 29 -1.87 -0.38 17.10
CA PRO A 29 -3.14 -0.23 16.40
C PRO A 29 -3.31 1.19 15.84
N ARG A 30 -3.81 1.30 14.61
CA ARG A 30 -3.95 2.55 13.82
C ARG A 30 -2.66 3.21 13.31
N GLU A 31 -1.48 2.74 13.73
CA GLU A 31 -0.17 3.27 13.31
C GLU A 31 0.66 2.23 12.50
N ARG A 32 0.00 1.19 11.97
CA ARG A 32 0.65 0.03 11.33
C ARG A 32 0.82 0.13 9.82
N TYR A 33 0.46 1.25 9.22
CA TYR A 33 0.51 1.43 7.77
C TYR A 33 1.22 2.73 7.38
N VAL A 34 1.83 2.71 6.20
CA VAL A 34 2.46 3.88 5.57
C VAL A 34 1.89 4.04 4.18
N ALA A 35 1.31 5.20 3.89
CA ALA A 35 0.75 5.51 2.58
C ALA A 35 1.79 6.21 1.69
N LEU A 36 2.14 5.59 0.56
CA LEU A 36 3.05 6.17 -0.44
C LEU A 36 2.25 6.83 -1.57
N LYS A 37 2.17 8.15 -1.56
CA LYS A 37 1.48 8.93 -2.59
C LYS A 37 2.49 9.65 -3.49
N GLY A 38 2.26 9.62 -4.79
CA GLY A 38 3.10 10.31 -5.76
C GLY A 38 2.64 10.08 -7.19
N THR A 39 3.24 10.82 -8.11
CA THR A 39 2.93 10.75 -9.54
C THR A 39 3.47 9.45 -10.19
N PHE A 40 3.08 9.20 -11.43
CA PHE A 40 3.60 8.07 -12.19
C PHE A 40 5.13 8.14 -12.32
N LYS A 41 5.82 7.01 -12.14
CA LYS A 41 7.29 6.88 -12.17
C LYS A 41 8.05 7.67 -11.09
N SER A 42 7.42 8.03 -9.97
CA SER A 42 8.10 8.62 -8.81
C SER A 42 8.92 7.61 -7.97
N GLY A 43 8.92 6.32 -8.34
CA GLY A 43 9.63 5.24 -7.63
C GLY A 43 8.82 4.51 -6.56
N LYS A 44 7.60 4.99 -6.25
CA LYS A 44 6.72 4.47 -5.18
C LYS A 44 6.50 2.96 -5.24
N THR A 45 6.11 2.46 -6.40
CA THR A 45 5.86 1.04 -6.63
C THR A 45 7.14 0.21 -6.49
N SER A 46 8.26 0.69 -7.02
CA SER A 46 9.55 -0.01 -6.90
C SER A 46 10.04 -0.08 -5.46
N PHE A 47 9.95 1.01 -4.72
CA PHE A 47 10.34 1.07 -3.31
C PHE A 47 9.44 0.19 -2.43
N ALA A 48 8.12 0.26 -2.61
CA ALA A 48 7.17 -0.56 -1.86
C ALA A 48 7.35 -2.07 -2.15
N SER A 49 7.58 -2.43 -3.42
CA SER A 49 7.83 -3.80 -3.83
C SER A 49 9.12 -4.36 -3.22
N ALA A 50 10.18 -3.55 -3.08
CA ALA A 50 11.41 -3.96 -2.41
C ALA A 50 11.17 -4.29 -0.92
N TRP A 51 10.38 -3.48 -0.20
CA TRP A 51 9.98 -3.78 1.18
C TRP A 51 9.14 -5.05 1.29
N CYS A 52 8.16 -5.20 0.39
CA CYS A 52 7.33 -6.39 0.34
C CYS A 52 8.16 -7.66 0.12
N GLN A 53 9.19 -7.61 -0.74
CA GLN A 53 10.11 -8.74 -0.95
C GLN A 53 11.02 -8.97 0.26
N LEU A 54 11.58 -7.91 0.84
CA LEU A 54 12.47 -7.98 2.01
C LEU A 54 11.79 -8.63 3.22
N LEU A 55 10.51 -8.33 3.44
CA LEU A 55 9.71 -8.82 4.56
C LEU A 55 8.85 -10.05 4.17
N GLU A 56 9.15 -10.70 3.05
CA GLU A 56 8.45 -11.90 2.55
C GLU A 56 6.91 -11.75 2.51
N GLY A 57 6.45 -10.52 2.31
CA GLY A 57 5.07 -10.11 2.30
C GLY A 57 4.32 -10.54 1.04
N THR A 58 3.08 -10.05 0.91
CA THR A 58 2.28 -10.24 -0.30
C THR A 58 1.68 -8.94 -0.80
N ASN A 59 1.44 -8.87 -2.11
CA ASN A 59 0.74 -7.76 -2.75
C ASN A 59 -0.72 -8.15 -2.98
N ILE A 60 -1.65 -7.37 -2.43
CA ILE A 60 -3.08 -7.61 -2.50
C ILE A 60 -3.73 -6.56 -3.40
N ASN A 61 -4.41 -7.04 -4.44
CA ASN A 61 -5.17 -6.16 -5.33
C ASN A 61 -6.55 -5.83 -4.75
N VAL A 62 -6.71 -4.59 -4.29
CA VAL A 62 -7.99 -4.06 -3.78
C VAL A 62 -8.82 -3.36 -4.85
N ASN A 63 -8.34 -3.24 -6.10
CA ASN A 63 -9.07 -2.64 -7.21
C ASN A 63 -10.03 -3.64 -7.89
N VAL A 64 -10.68 -4.48 -7.10
CA VAL A 64 -11.56 -5.55 -7.55
C VAL A 64 -12.99 -5.31 -7.08
N ASP A 65 -13.95 -6.01 -7.70
CA ASP A 65 -15.33 -6.01 -7.23
C ASP A 65 -15.41 -6.52 -5.79
N LYS A 66 -16.29 -5.92 -4.97
CA LYS A 66 -16.40 -6.21 -3.53
C LYS A 66 -16.57 -7.70 -3.22
N GLY A 67 -17.32 -8.44 -4.04
CA GLY A 67 -17.51 -9.88 -3.87
C GLY A 67 -16.24 -10.73 -4.04
N ARG A 68 -15.20 -10.19 -4.70
CA ARG A 68 -13.91 -10.86 -4.89
C ARG A 68 -12.88 -10.47 -3.83
N LEU A 69 -13.12 -9.41 -3.07
CA LEU A 69 -12.18 -8.87 -2.10
C LEU A 69 -11.74 -9.91 -1.04
N PRO A 70 -12.64 -10.73 -0.45
CA PRO A 70 -12.23 -11.75 0.52
C PRO A 70 -11.23 -12.76 -0.03
N PHE A 71 -11.37 -13.16 -1.30
CA PHE A 71 -10.43 -14.09 -1.95
C PHE A 71 -9.01 -13.51 -2.02
N TYR A 72 -8.89 -12.23 -2.34
CA TYR A 72 -7.58 -11.55 -2.37
C TYR A 72 -7.03 -11.29 -0.97
N LEU A 73 -7.89 -10.98 0.01
CA LEU A 73 -7.49 -10.83 1.42
C LEU A 73 -6.95 -12.12 2.02
N GLY A 74 -7.45 -13.28 1.60
CA GLY A 74 -6.92 -14.59 2.02
C GLY A 74 -5.44 -14.79 1.72
N GLN A 75 -4.86 -14.03 0.78
CA GLN A 75 -3.41 -14.05 0.50
C GLN A 75 -2.58 -13.51 1.67
N ALA A 76 -3.19 -12.75 2.60
CA ALA A 76 -2.55 -12.23 3.80
C ALA A 76 -2.31 -13.30 4.88
N ILE A 77 -2.98 -14.45 4.80
CA ILE A 77 -2.88 -15.49 5.83
C ILE A 77 -1.42 -15.99 5.90
N GLY A 78 -0.84 -15.95 7.11
CA GLY A 78 0.55 -16.34 7.35
C GLY A 78 1.60 -15.34 6.84
N LYS A 79 1.19 -14.11 6.47
CA LYS A 79 2.09 -13.04 6.04
C LYS A 79 2.28 -12.00 7.13
N ILE A 80 3.50 -11.48 7.21
CA ILE A 80 3.90 -10.46 8.18
C ILE A 80 3.84 -9.04 7.60
N PHE A 81 3.73 -8.91 6.27
CA PHE A 81 3.69 -7.62 5.59
C PHE A 81 2.76 -7.67 4.38
N ILE A 82 1.97 -6.63 4.19
CA ILE A 82 1.00 -6.50 3.10
C ILE A 82 1.27 -5.22 2.32
N LEU A 83 1.21 -5.32 0.99
CA LEU A 83 1.27 -4.19 0.09
C LEU A 83 -0.05 -4.07 -0.69
N PHE A 84 -0.72 -2.93 -0.57
CA PHE A 84 -1.78 -2.52 -1.48
C PHE A 84 -1.20 -1.58 -2.53
N ASP A 85 -0.76 -2.11 -3.67
CA ASP A 85 -0.16 -1.28 -4.73
C ASP A 85 -1.22 -0.70 -5.67
N ASP A 86 -0.93 0.48 -6.21
CA ASP A 86 -1.74 1.19 -7.21
C ASP A 86 -3.24 1.29 -6.87
N VAL A 87 -3.58 1.62 -5.62
CA VAL A 87 -4.96 1.75 -5.15
C VAL A 87 -5.68 2.89 -5.89
N LYS A 88 -6.76 2.56 -6.59
CA LYS A 88 -7.55 3.50 -7.40
C LYS A 88 -8.63 4.17 -6.56
N GLY A 89 -8.81 5.46 -6.81
CA GLY A 89 -9.92 6.25 -6.27
C GLY A 89 -11.00 6.51 -7.32
N ARG A 90 -11.95 7.36 -6.96
CA ARG A 90 -12.91 7.93 -7.92
C ARG A 90 -12.30 9.21 -8.50
N SER A 91 -12.23 9.33 -9.83
CA SER A 91 -11.79 10.57 -10.47
C SER A 91 -12.88 11.65 -10.36
N LEU A 92 -12.47 12.88 -10.07
CA LEU A 92 -13.34 14.07 -10.04
C LEU A 92 -13.32 14.83 -11.39
N GLY A 93 -12.77 14.24 -12.44
CA GLY A 93 -12.90 14.72 -13.83
C GLY A 93 -11.75 15.57 -14.37
N SER A 94 -10.77 15.99 -13.54
CA SER A 94 -9.64 16.83 -13.97
C SER A 94 -8.31 16.07 -14.16
N GLU A 95 -8.23 14.82 -13.73
CA GLU A 95 -6.99 14.03 -13.78
C GLU A 95 -7.18 12.82 -14.70
N ASN A 96 -6.19 12.56 -15.57
CA ASN A 96 -6.11 11.37 -16.43
C ASN A 96 -5.76 10.10 -15.62
N LEU A 97 -6.40 9.92 -14.45
CA LEU A 97 -6.24 8.77 -13.58
C LEU A 97 -7.40 7.80 -13.79
N HIS A 98 -7.06 6.51 -13.89
CA HIS A 98 -8.07 5.46 -13.98
C HIS A 98 -8.84 5.36 -12.66
N SER A 99 -10.17 5.44 -12.76
CA SER A 99 -11.04 5.26 -11.60
C SER A 99 -11.16 3.79 -11.23
N GLY A 100 -11.41 3.51 -9.94
CA GLY A 100 -11.65 2.16 -9.44
C GLY A 100 -12.13 2.15 -7.99
N PRO A 101 -12.52 0.97 -7.48
CA PRO A 101 -13.11 0.84 -6.14
C PRO A 101 -12.07 0.79 -5.01
N GLY A 102 -10.76 0.84 -5.31
CA GLY A 102 -9.69 0.56 -4.36
C GLY A 102 -9.81 1.29 -3.02
N PHE A 103 -9.92 2.62 -3.04
CA PHE A 103 -10.05 3.39 -1.80
C PHE A 103 -11.37 3.13 -1.06
N ALA A 104 -12.46 2.87 -1.78
CA ALA A 104 -13.74 2.51 -1.14
C ALA A 104 -13.65 1.14 -0.47
N ASN A 105 -12.99 0.18 -1.12
CA ASN A 105 -12.73 -1.14 -0.54
C ASN A 105 -11.83 -1.04 0.68
N LEU A 106 -10.79 -0.19 0.69
CA LEU A 106 -9.95 0.02 1.87
C LEU A 106 -10.72 0.66 3.04
N ASP A 107 -11.63 1.60 2.76
CA ASP A 107 -12.46 2.23 3.80
C ASP A 107 -13.42 1.21 4.45
N ASP A 108 -13.87 0.21 3.70
CA ASP A 108 -14.65 -0.92 4.23
C ASP A 108 -13.79 -1.91 5.05
N LEU A 109 -12.46 -1.82 5.00
CA LEU A 109 -11.51 -2.71 5.68
C LEU A 109 -10.87 -2.09 6.93
N ARG A 110 -11.52 -1.11 7.55
CA ARG A 110 -10.99 -0.40 8.74
C ARG A 110 -10.48 -1.34 9.83
N ASP A 111 -11.23 -2.36 10.21
CA ASP A 111 -10.81 -3.28 11.27
C ASP A 111 -9.54 -4.06 10.89
N HIS A 112 -9.39 -4.42 9.60
CA HIS A 112 -8.19 -5.09 9.10
C HIS A 112 -6.96 -4.17 9.13
N ILE A 113 -7.14 -2.90 8.77
CA ILE A 113 -6.06 -1.91 8.71
C ILE A 113 -5.66 -1.44 10.12
N ASP A 114 -6.64 -1.13 10.96
CA ASP A 114 -6.45 -0.65 12.32
C ASP A 114 -5.75 -1.69 13.19
N GLY A 115 -6.18 -2.95 13.15
CA GLY A 115 -5.62 -4.02 13.99
C GLY A 115 -6.03 -3.97 15.44
N HIS A 116 -7.17 -3.37 15.75
CA HIS A 116 -7.68 -3.33 17.11
C HIS A 116 -8.35 -4.64 17.53
N VAL A 117 -8.83 -5.41 16.55
CA VAL A 117 -9.52 -6.68 16.73
C VAL A 117 -8.97 -7.69 15.75
N GLU A 118 -9.02 -8.97 16.12
CA GLU A 118 -8.81 -10.05 15.16
C GLU A 118 -9.97 -10.05 14.16
N VAL A 119 -9.63 -10.15 12.88
CA VAL A 119 -10.57 -10.22 11.76
C VAL A 119 -10.64 -11.66 11.25
N GLN A 120 -11.84 -12.13 10.91
CA GLN A 120 -12.11 -13.49 10.43
C GLN A 120 -12.07 -13.59 8.91
#